data_AF-A0A100HHI8-F1
#
_entry.id   AF-A0A100HHI8-F1
#
_cell.length_a   1.000
_cell.length_b   1.000
_cell.length_c   1.000
_cell.angle_alpha   90.00
_cell.angle_beta   90.00
_cell.angle_gamma   90.00
#
_symmetry.space_group_name_H-M   'P 1'
#
loop_
_entity.id
_entity.type
_entity.pdbx_description
1 polymer ?
#
loop_
_entity_poly.entity_id
_entity_poly.type
_entity_poly.pdbx_seq_one_letter_code
_entity_poly.pdbx_strand_id
1 'polypeptide(L)'
;MRGTAQQQSTFERTLFDPGTYPMTLKKALVMWGKPTQFQPDGAPKIMFVWEYEADGQTFELVDYLGFPKNFAFNDKSIFWKRVGEIAGTKITSENADTVDIDLGEFIQSYDELVDHLQSKDEKGNNEKAEVKGLTVGDQQLIGKTCQLVVKVWDSNGKQGNEIAAVMQVGGGTGPRKPQRQAAQPAAAPQQQAPASRPPARPATPAPAPAINDEPPY
;
A
#
# COMPACT_ATOMS: atom_id res chain seq x y z
N MET A 1 -30.44 4.21 24.68
CA MET A 1 -29.89 3.58 23.46
C MET A 1 -28.83 4.51 22.88
N ARG A 2 -27.55 4.11 22.87
CA ARG A 2 -26.48 4.84 22.17
C ARG A 2 -25.63 3.79 21.47
N GLY A 3 -25.82 3.64 20.16
CA GLY A 3 -24.98 2.80 19.33
C GLY A 3 -23.70 3.56 18.99
N THR A 4 -22.61 3.25 19.67
CA THR A 4 -21.27 3.54 19.14
C THR A 4 -20.95 2.47 18.12
N ALA A 5 -21.26 2.75 16.85
CA ALA A 5 -20.61 2.06 15.76
C ALA A 5 -19.14 2.52 15.77
N GLN A 6 -18.30 1.81 16.52
CA GLN A 6 -16.88 1.74 16.21
C GLN A 6 -16.81 1.15 14.80
N GLN A 7 -16.70 2.01 13.79
CA GLN A 7 -16.16 1.61 12.50
C GLN A 7 -14.74 1.14 12.78
N GLN A 8 -14.60 -0.14 13.09
CA GLN A 8 -13.34 -0.84 12.96
C GLN A 8 -12.92 -0.65 11.52
N SER A 9 -11.94 0.22 11.29
CA SER A 9 -11.22 0.32 10.03
C SER A 9 -10.47 -1.00 9.83
N THR A 10 -11.16 -2.02 9.34
CA THR A 10 -10.53 -3.16 8.68
C THR A 10 -9.82 -2.58 7.46
N PHE A 11 -8.51 -2.35 7.59
CA PHE A 11 -7.64 -1.90 6.51
C PHE A 11 -7.49 -3.05 5.50
N GLU A 12 -8.57 -3.34 4.77
CA GLU A 12 -8.51 -4.17 3.58
C GLU A 12 -7.70 -3.39 2.56
N ARG A 13 -6.48 -3.89 2.31
CA ARG A 13 -5.58 -3.32 1.31
C ARG A 13 -6.27 -3.45 -0.05
N THR A 14 -6.83 -2.35 -0.56
CA THR A 14 -7.49 -2.35 -1.87
C THR A 14 -6.43 -2.64 -2.92
N LEU A 15 -6.50 -3.81 -3.56
CA LEU A 15 -5.72 -4.13 -4.74
C LEU A 15 -6.48 -3.61 -5.97
N PHE A 16 -5.79 -2.88 -6.81
CA PHE A 16 -6.33 -2.35 -8.06
C PHE A 16 -5.90 -3.27 -9.20
N ASP A 17 -6.82 -3.59 -10.10
CA ASP A 17 -6.44 -4.29 -11.33
C ASP A 17 -5.46 -3.43 -12.14
N PRO A 18 -4.47 -4.03 -12.81
CA PRO A 18 -3.56 -3.27 -13.67
C PRO A 18 -4.34 -2.45 -14.71
N GLY A 19 -4.09 -1.15 -14.76
CA GLY A 19 -4.86 -0.23 -15.59
C GLY A 19 -4.62 1.23 -15.26
N THR A 20 -5.40 2.11 -15.89
CA THR A 20 -5.31 3.55 -15.69
C THR A 20 -6.55 4.06 -14.95
N TYR A 21 -6.34 4.83 -13.88
CA TYR A 21 -7.40 5.33 -13.01
C TYR A 21 -7.29 6.85 -12.82
N PRO A 22 -8.39 7.62 -12.95
CA PRO A 22 -8.38 9.05 -12.65
C PRO A 22 -8.44 9.26 -11.15
N MET A 23 -7.29 9.40 -10.49
CA MET A 23 -7.22 9.57 -9.04
C MET A 23 -6.82 10.99 -8.66
N THR A 24 -7.31 11.45 -7.53
CA THR A 24 -6.97 12.76 -6.96
C THR A 24 -5.96 12.60 -5.84
N LEU A 25 -4.87 13.38 -5.87
CA LEU A 25 -3.90 13.41 -4.77
C LEU A 25 -4.55 14.09 -3.57
N LYS A 26 -5.08 13.32 -2.62
CA LYS A 26 -5.85 13.89 -1.52
C LYS A 26 -4.99 14.54 -0.45
N LYS A 27 -3.90 13.87 -0.08
CA LYS A 27 -3.00 14.28 1.00
C LYS A 27 -1.63 13.67 0.82
N ALA A 28 -0.64 14.30 1.44
CA ALA A 28 0.71 13.79 1.55
C ALA A 28 1.17 13.81 3.02
N LEU A 29 1.84 12.75 3.44
CA LEU A 29 2.31 12.57 4.82
C LEU A 29 3.78 12.15 4.78
N VAL A 30 4.63 12.79 5.57
CA VAL A 30 6.01 12.34 5.79
C VAL A 30 6.05 11.47 7.04
N MET A 31 6.76 10.35 6.95
CA MET A 31 6.87 9.37 8.03
C MET A 31 8.26 8.73 8.04
N TRP A 32 8.66 8.17 9.19
CA TRP A 32 9.88 7.37 9.25
C TRP A 32 9.69 6.03 8.55
N GLY A 33 10.48 5.77 7.50
CA GLY A 33 10.53 4.48 6.82
C GLY A 33 11.24 3.44 7.67
N LYS A 34 10.78 2.19 7.59
CA LYS A 34 11.43 1.07 8.29
C LYS A 34 12.85 0.85 7.76
N PRO A 35 13.75 0.35 8.62
CA PRO A 35 15.05 -0.17 8.22
C PRO A 35 14.99 -1.08 6.98
N THR A 36 15.97 -0.91 6.09
CA THR A 36 16.21 -1.79 4.94
C THR A 36 17.68 -2.15 4.87
N GLN A 37 18.05 -3.15 4.06
CA GLN A 37 19.45 -3.51 3.82
C GLN A 37 20.32 -2.34 3.31
N PHE A 38 19.70 -1.33 2.66
CA PHE A 38 20.40 -0.16 2.12
C PHE A 38 20.27 1.07 3.03
N GLN A 39 19.37 1.04 4.02
CA GLN A 39 19.08 2.12 4.97
C GLN A 39 18.80 1.48 6.34
N PRO A 40 19.85 1.03 7.06
CA PRO A 40 19.70 0.22 8.28
C PRO A 40 19.00 0.97 9.42
N ASP A 41 19.09 2.29 9.46
CA ASP A 41 18.42 3.12 10.47
C ASP A 41 17.02 3.57 10.05
N GLY A 42 16.60 3.22 8.84
CA GLY A 42 15.43 3.83 8.19
C GLY A 42 15.77 5.19 7.58
N ALA A 43 14.76 5.85 7.03
CA ALA A 43 14.86 7.20 6.48
C ALA A 43 13.48 7.81 6.31
N PRO A 44 13.34 9.15 6.28
CA PRO A 44 12.09 9.80 5.93
C PRO A 44 11.54 9.31 4.57
N LYS A 45 10.25 9.02 4.56
CA LYS A 45 9.46 8.64 3.38
C LYS A 45 8.29 9.58 3.29
N ILE A 46 7.89 9.91 2.07
CA ILE A 46 6.62 10.60 1.81
C ILE A 46 5.62 9.62 1.25
N MET A 47 4.41 9.69 1.80
CA MET A 47 3.28 8.88 1.47
C MET A 47 2.24 9.75 0.76
N PHE A 48 2.09 9.57 -0.54
CA PHE A 48 1.01 10.18 -1.30
C PHE A 48 -0.23 9.30 -1.22
N VAL A 49 -1.36 9.88 -0.80
CA VAL A 49 -2.64 9.18 -0.72
C VAL A 49 -3.54 9.69 -1.84
N TRP A 50 -3.90 8.76 -2.72
CA TRP A 50 -4.71 8.99 -3.90
C TRP A 50 -6.12 8.47 -3.65
N GLU A 51 -7.13 9.25 -4.02
CA GLU A 51 -8.54 8.88 -3.91
C GLU A 51 -9.16 8.71 -5.31
N TYR A 52 -9.97 7.68 -5.45
CA TYR A 52 -10.83 7.44 -6.60
C TYR A 52 -12.25 7.17 -6.13
N GLU A 53 -13.23 7.89 -6.66
CA GLU A 53 -14.64 7.65 -6.37
C GLU A 53 -15.29 6.92 -7.54
N ALA A 54 -15.92 5.79 -7.24
CA ALA A 54 -16.79 5.09 -8.20
C ALA A 54 -17.96 4.44 -7.47
N ASP A 55 -19.14 4.52 -8.09
CA ASP A 55 -20.37 3.90 -7.59
C ASP A 55 -20.73 4.28 -6.14
N GLY A 56 -20.41 5.52 -5.75
CA GLY A 56 -20.65 6.01 -4.39
C GLY A 56 -19.68 5.48 -3.33
N GLN A 57 -18.60 4.81 -3.75
CA GLN A 57 -17.53 4.33 -2.87
C GLN A 57 -16.20 5.04 -3.19
N THR A 58 -15.50 5.45 -2.14
CA THR A 58 -14.13 5.96 -2.22
C THR A 58 -13.12 4.83 -2.08
N PHE A 59 -12.15 4.78 -2.99
CA PHE A 59 -11.02 3.86 -2.98
C PHE A 59 -9.74 4.65 -2.76
N GLU A 60 -8.89 4.18 -1.84
CA GLU A 60 -7.59 4.79 -1.55
C GLU A 60 -6.46 3.94 -2.15
N LEU A 61 -5.52 4.62 -2.81
CA LEU A 61 -4.24 4.05 -3.23
C LEU A 61 -3.11 4.85 -2.59
N VAL A 62 -2.19 4.14 -1.94
CA VAL A 62 -1.08 4.75 -1.22
C VAL A 62 0.24 4.51 -1.95
N ASP A 63 1.01 5.56 -2.15
CA ASP A 63 2.31 5.55 -2.81
C ASP A 63 3.41 6.01 -1.87
N TYR A 64 4.42 5.16 -1.66
CA TYR A 64 5.51 5.40 -0.71
C TYR A 64 6.79 5.75 -1.47
N LEU A 65 7.25 6.97 -1.31
CA LEU A 65 8.43 7.51 -2.01
C LEU A 65 9.52 7.87 -1.00
N GLY A 66 10.78 7.84 -1.44
CA GLY A 66 11.88 8.40 -0.65
C GLY A 66 11.72 9.91 -0.55
N PHE A 67 11.75 10.46 0.67
CA PHE A 67 11.77 11.91 0.84
C PHE A 67 13.14 12.46 0.44
N PRO A 68 13.24 13.62 -0.25
CA PRO A 68 14.50 14.18 -0.67
C PRO A 68 15.34 14.59 0.56
N LYS A 69 16.55 14.03 0.68
CA LYS A 69 17.49 14.41 1.75
C LYS A 69 17.89 15.86 1.57
N ASN A 70 17.79 16.66 2.65
CA ASN A 70 18.06 18.10 2.63
C ASN A 70 17.35 18.85 1.50
N PHE A 71 16.19 18.35 1.06
CA PHE A 71 15.44 18.89 -0.07
C PHE A 71 16.25 18.98 -1.39
N ALA A 72 17.35 18.24 -1.48
CA ALA A 72 18.24 18.28 -2.64
C ALA A 72 17.69 17.48 -3.82
N PHE A 73 17.85 18.05 -5.02
CA PHE A 73 17.49 17.38 -6.26
C PHE A 73 18.30 16.09 -6.47
N ASN A 74 17.63 15.05 -6.97
CA ASN A 74 18.24 13.79 -7.37
C ASN A 74 17.45 13.19 -8.54
N ASP A 75 18.09 13.06 -9.70
CA ASP A 75 17.50 12.58 -10.94
C ASP A 75 16.97 11.13 -10.86
N LYS A 76 17.54 10.31 -9.97
CA LYS A 76 17.13 8.93 -9.72
C LYS A 76 15.99 8.82 -8.71
N SER A 77 15.60 9.92 -8.06
CA SER A 77 14.53 9.90 -7.06
C SER A 77 13.17 9.79 -7.74
N ILE A 78 12.40 8.77 -7.35
CA ILE A 78 11.00 8.63 -7.77
C ILE A 78 10.16 9.80 -7.26
N PHE A 79 10.53 10.44 -6.13
CA PHE A 79 9.84 11.63 -5.63
C PHE A 79 9.86 12.76 -6.66
N TRP A 80 11.04 13.17 -7.13
CA TRP A 80 11.19 14.28 -8.08
C TRP A 80 10.51 13.97 -9.42
N LYS A 81 10.65 12.72 -9.89
CA LYS A 81 9.92 12.23 -11.07
C LYS A 81 8.40 12.36 -10.87
N ARG A 82 7.89 11.90 -9.71
CA ARG A 82 6.46 11.89 -9.43
C ARG A 82 5.87 13.29 -9.30
N VAL A 83 6.54 14.18 -8.57
CA VAL A 83 6.15 15.60 -8.46
C VAL A 83 6.07 16.23 -9.85
N GLY A 84 7.06 15.99 -10.71
CA GLY A 84 7.04 16.46 -12.08
C GLY A 84 5.89 15.91 -12.92
N GLU A 85 5.64 14.60 -12.84
CA GLU A 85 4.51 13.94 -13.52
C GLU A 85 3.15 14.54 -13.10
N ILE A 86 2.97 14.88 -11.82
CA ILE A 86 1.76 15.53 -11.29
C ILE A 86 1.68 17.00 -11.70
N ALA A 87 2.80 17.70 -11.81
CA ALA A 87 2.84 19.07 -12.29
C ALA A 87 2.71 19.18 -13.82
N GLY A 88 2.94 18.09 -14.55
CA GLY A 88 3.00 18.09 -16.02
C GLY A 88 4.30 18.69 -16.56
N THR A 89 5.35 18.76 -15.75
CA THR A 89 6.67 19.29 -16.13
C THR A 89 7.78 18.39 -15.62
N LYS A 90 8.88 18.27 -16.35
CA LYS A 90 10.03 17.50 -15.86
C LYS A 90 10.80 18.34 -14.85
N ILE A 91 10.96 17.82 -13.63
CA ILE A 91 11.85 18.42 -12.64
C ILE A 91 13.30 18.03 -12.97
N THR A 92 14.16 19.04 -13.07
CA THR A 92 15.59 18.95 -13.33
C THR A 92 16.34 19.72 -12.23
N SER A 93 17.67 19.62 -12.21
CA SER A 93 18.49 20.41 -11.29
C SER A 93 18.33 21.93 -11.47
N GLU A 94 17.87 22.38 -12.65
CA GLU A 94 17.73 23.80 -13.00
C GLU A 94 16.42 24.42 -12.51
N ASN A 95 15.39 23.60 -12.23
CA ASN A 95 14.08 24.07 -11.81
C ASN A 95 13.57 23.38 -10.53
N ALA A 96 14.42 22.61 -9.85
CA ALA A 96 14.03 21.92 -8.62
C ALA A 96 13.67 22.88 -7.47
N ASP A 97 14.22 24.09 -7.52
CA ASP A 97 13.89 25.21 -6.62
C ASP A 97 12.45 25.73 -6.79
N THR A 98 11.79 25.41 -7.90
CA THR A 98 10.36 25.71 -8.08
C THR A 98 9.44 24.81 -7.26
N VAL A 99 9.97 23.72 -6.69
CA VAL A 99 9.20 22.80 -5.86
C VAL A 99 9.27 23.26 -4.42
N ASP A 100 8.11 23.54 -3.84
CA ASP A 100 7.98 23.91 -2.44
C ASP A 100 7.13 22.89 -1.67
N ILE A 101 7.58 22.56 -0.46
CA ILE A 101 6.98 21.58 0.44
C ILE A 101 6.76 22.25 1.79
N ASP A 102 5.51 22.60 2.08
CA ASP A 102 5.12 23.17 3.35
C ASP A 102 4.76 22.04 4.34
N LEU A 103 5.59 21.90 5.38
CA LEU A 103 5.44 20.93 6.46
C LEU A 103 4.86 21.56 7.75
N GLY A 104 4.48 22.84 7.70
CA GLY A 104 4.04 23.64 8.84
C GLY A 104 5.18 24.41 9.53
N GLU A 105 4.81 25.38 10.36
CA GLU A 105 5.73 26.39 10.94
C GLU A 105 6.81 25.83 11.88
N PHE A 106 6.66 24.60 12.35
CA PHE A 106 7.55 23.97 13.34
C PHE A 106 8.66 23.11 12.73
N ILE A 107 8.64 22.85 11.40
CA ILE A 107 9.68 22.10 10.70
C ILE A 107 10.32 23.01 9.66
N GLN A 108 11.48 23.58 9.99
CA GLN A 108 12.22 24.52 9.15
C GLN A 108 13.45 23.87 8.51
N SER A 109 13.89 22.72 9.00
CA SER A 109 15.04 21.99 8.48
C SER A 109 14.78 20.49 8.34
N TYR A 110 15.65 19.84 7.56
CA TYR A 110 15.61 18.39 7.40
C TYR A 110 15.95 17.66 8.71
N ASP A 111 16.84 18.21 9.54
CA ASP A 111 17.20 17.60 10.82
C ASP A 111 16.03 17.70 11.82
N GLU A 112 15.34 18.85 11.89
CA GLU A 112 14.10 18.99 12.68
C GLU A 112 13.01 18.03 12.21
N LEU A 113 12.88 17.81 10.89
CA LEU A 113 11.97 16.82 10.34
C LEU A 113 12.36 15.41 10.81
N VAL A 114 13.65 15.05 10.78
CA VAL A 114 14.12 13.74 11.23
C VAL A 114 13.80 13.55 12.72
N ASP A 115 14.10 14.53 13.56
CA ASP A 115 13.84 14.49 15.00
C ASP A 115 12.34 14.35 15.29
N HIS A 116 11.51 15.12 14.58
CA HIS A 116 10.05 15.02 14.65
C HIS A 116 9.59 13.59 14.31
N LEU A 117 10.01 13.05 13.17
CA LEU A 117 9.58 11.73 12.69
C LEU A 117 10.10 10.56 13.52
N GLN A 118 11.18 10.74 14.28
CA GLN A 118 11.71 9.73 15.20
C GLN A 118 11.09 9.81 16.60
N SER A 119 10.49 10.95 16.94
CA SER A 119 9.73 11.13 18.18
C SER A 119 8.52 10.19 18.23
N LYS A 120 8.05 9.91 19.45
CA LYS A 120 6.99 8.94 19.71
C LYS A 120 5.68 9.64 20.03
N ASP A 121 4.62 9.23 19.36
CA ASP A 121 3.25 9.62 19.71
C ASP A 121 2.81 8.98 21.05
N GLU A 122 1.63 9.38 21.54
CA GLU A 122 1.03 8.87 22.78
C GLU A 122 0.84 7.33 22.79
N LYS A 123 0.89 6.69 21.62
CA LYS A 123 0.72 5.25 21.42
C LYS A 123 2.06 4.53 21.22
N GLY A 124 3.19 5.24 21.32
CA GLY A 124 4.55 4.71 21.14
C GLY A 124 4.96 4.50 19.68
N ASN A 125 4.19 5.00 18.71
CA ASN A 125 4.56 4.95 17.29
C ASN A 125 5.36 6.18 16.89
N ASN A 126 6.15 6.07 15.82
CA ASN A 126 6.82 7.24 15.26
C ASN A 126 5.80 8.28 14.80
N GLU A 127 6.06 9.55 15.09
CA GLU A 127 5.26 10.66 14.61
C GLU A 127 5.29 10.77 13.08
N LYS A 128 4.32 11.53 12.56
CA LYS A 128 4.17 11.84 11.15
C LYS A 128 4.02 13.34 10.98
N ALA A 129 4.53 13.87 9.88
CA ALA A 129 4.30 15.26 9.48
C ALA A 129 3.29 15.28 8.33
N GLU A 130 2.27 16.12 8.44
CA GLU A 130 1.34 16.36 7.33
C GLU A 130 1.91 17.44 6.42
N VAL A 131 1.93 17.17 5.11
CA VAL A 131 2.32 18.16 4.11
C VAL A 131 1.11 19.05 3.86
N LYS A 132 1.20 20.31 4.32
CA LYS A 132 0.14 21.32 4.19
C LYS A 132 0.07 21.87 2.77
N GLY A 133 1.23 22.00 2.12
CA GLY A 133 1.36 22.49 0.76
C GLY A 133 2.40 21.68 -0.02
N LEU A 134 2.10 21.40 -1.27
CA LEU A 134 3.06 20.82 -2.22
C LEU A 134 2.83 21.52 -3.55
N THR A 135 3.72 22.42 -3.91
CA THR A 135 3.59 23.27 -5.09
C THR A 135 4.75 23.08 -6.06
N VAL A 136 4.50 23.36 -7.33
CA VAL A 136 5.53 23.49 -8.38
C VAL A 136 5.26 24.78 -9.15
N GLY A 137 6.08 25.80 -8.91
CA GLY A 137 5.74 27.18 -9.27
C GLY A 137 4.41 27.56 -8.62
N ASP A 138 3.46 28.08 -9.40
CA ASP A 138 2.13 28.48 -8.90
C ASP A 138 1.11 27.32 -8.82
N GLN A 139 1.50 26.08 -9.13
CA GLN A 139 0.59 24.95 -9.16
C GLN A 139 0.55 24.19 -7.84
N GLN A 140 -0.57 24.23 -7.13
CA GLN A 140 -0.84 23.33 -6.01
C GLN A 140 -1.12 21.91 -6.51
N LEU A 141 -0.36 20.93 -6.01
CA LEU A 141 -0.47 19.53 -6.43
C LEU A 141 -1.47 18.74 -5.59
N ILE A 142 -1.61 19.05 -4.29
CA ILE A 142 -2.63 18.44 -3.44
C ILE A 142 -4.01 18.90 -3.92
N GLY A 143 -4.92 17.95 -4.15
CA GLY A 143 -6.24 18.16 -4.75
C GLY A 143 -6.25 17.99 -6.28
N LYS A 144 -5.10 17.78 -6.92
CA LYS A 144 -5.03 17.60 -8.37
C LYS A 144 -5.41 16.17 -8.77
N THR A 145 -6.28 16.06 -9.77
CA THR A 145 -6.62 14.77 -10.40
C THR A 145 -5.63 14.44 -11.51
N CYS A 146 -5.16 13.19 -11.55
CA CYS A 146 -4.25 12.66 -12.56
C CYS A 146 -4.68 11.24 -12.98
N GLN A 147 -4.20 10.80 -14.14
CA GLN A 147 -4.33 9.42 -14.59
C GLN A 147 -3.17 8.59 -14.04
N LEU A 148 -3.44 7.71 -13.09
CA LEU A 148 -2.47 6.81 -12.49
C LEU A 148 -2.43 5.49 -13.25
N VAL A 149 -1.26 5.14 -13.82
CA VAL A 149 -1.02 3.82 -14.40
C VAL A 149 -0.61 2.88 -13.28
N VAL A 150 -1.55 2.05 -12.83
CA VAL A 150 -1.36 1.09 -11.75
C VAL A 150 -0.97 -0.27 -12.31
N LYS A 151 0.02 -0.89 -11.67
CA LYS A 151 0.43 -2.28 -11.85
C LYS A 151 0.30 -3.01 -10.52
N VAL A 152 0.28 -4.34 -10.57
CA VAL A 152 0.38 -5.18 -9.38
C VAL A 152 1.78 -5.77 -9.36
N TRP A 153 2.50 -5.58 -8.26
CA TRP A 153 3.72 -6.33 -7.99
C TRP A 153 3.39 -7.56 -7.16
N ASP A 154 4.12 -8.64 -7.39
CA ASP A 154 4.08 -9.87 -6.61
C ASP A 154 5.50 -10.23 -6.17
N SER A 155 5.71 -10.37 -4.87
CA SER A 155 6.97 -10.84 -4.32
C SER A 155 6.72 -11.75 -3.14
N ASN A 156 7.21 -12.99 -3.23
CA ASN A 156 7.09 -14.01 -2.19
C ASN A 156 5.65 -14.22 -1.67
N GLY A 157 4.68 -14.22 -2.59
CA GLY A 157 3.25 -14.43 -2.27
C GLY A 157 2.58 -13.20 -1.64
N LYS A 158 3.24 -12.04 -1.63
CA LYS A 158 2.64 -10.76 -1.25
C LYS A 158 2.41 -9.93 -2.50
N GLN A 159 1.17 -9.49 -2.67
CA GLN A 159 0.78 -8.58 -3.73
C GLN A 159 0.59 -7.16 -3.20
N GLY A 160 0.84 -6.17 -4.07
CA GLY A 160 0.56 -4.77 -3.79
C GLY A 160 0.45 -3.96 -5.06
N ASN A 161 -0.08 -2.74 -4.93
CA ASN A 161 -0.14 -1.80 -6.03
C ASN A 161 1.23 -1.14 -6.22
N GLU A 162 1.59 -0.89 -7.48
CA GLU A 162 2.71 -0.05 -7.91
C GLU A 162 2.17 0.99 -8.88
N ILE A 163 2.53 2.26 -8.71
CA ILE A 163 2.23 3.29 -9.71
C ILE A 163 3.41 3.39 -10.66
N ALA A 164 3.22 2.96 -11.90
CA ALA A 164 4.24 2.96 -12.94
C ALA A 164 4.47 4.35 -13.54
N ALA A 165 3.41 5.14 -13.67
CA ALA A 165 3.44 6.51 -14.19
C ALA A 165 2.21 7.30 -13.72
N VAL A 166 2.39 8.62 -13.59
CA VAL A 166 1.29 9.58 -13.45
C VAL A 166 1.22 10.46 -14.70
N MET A 167 0.01 10.62 -15.26
CA MET A 167 -0.21 11.45 -16.44
C MET A 167 -1.21 12.56 -16.12
N GLN A 168 -0.98 13.75 -16.67
CA GLN A 168 -1.95 14.85 -16.60
C GLN A 168 -3.26 14.43 -17.28
N VAL A 169 -4.39 14.95 -16.78
CA VAL A 169 -5.70 14.72 -17.40
C VAL A 169 -5.77 15.52 -18.70
N GLY A 170 -5.19 14.97 -19.76
CA GLY A 170 -5.15 15.53 -21.11
C GLY A 170 -5.47 14.45 -22.14
N GLY A 171 -6.76 14.09 -22.24
CA GLY A 171 -7.33 13.27 -23.33
C GLY A 171 -6.81 11.83 -23.47
N GLY A 172 -7.45 10.86 -22.81
CA GLY A 172 -7.19 9.45 -23.13
C GLY A 172 -7.88 8.45 -22.19
N THR A 173 -8.87 7.75 -22.74
CA THR A 173 -9.66 6.60 -22.25
C THR A 173 -10.28 6.69 -20.85
N GLY A 174 -11.60 6.52 -20.79
CA GLY A 174 -12.44 6.66 -19.60
C GLY A 174 -12.10 5.73 -18.43
N PRO A 175 -12.68 6.02 -17.25
CA PRO A 175 -12.35 5.38 -15.98
C PRO A 175 -12.56 3.87 -15.99
N ARG A 176 -11.50 3.10 -15.69
CA ARG A 176 -11.61 1.70 -15.31
C ARG A 176 -12.00 1.64 -13.83
N LYS A 177 -12.92 0.75 -13.45
CA LYS A 177 -13.33 0.58 -12.04
C LYS A 177 -12.40 -0.40 -11.33
N PRO A 178 -11.88 -0.09 -10.13
CA PRO A 178 -11.18 -1.03 -9.28
C PRO A 178 -12.14 -2.11 -8.77
N GLN A 179 -11.71 -3.36 -8.72
CA GLN A 179 -12.46 -4.43 -8.10
C GLN A 179 -11.98 -4.62 -6.65
N ARG A 180 -12.82 -4.28 -5.67
CA ARG A 180 -12.56 -4.64 -4.26
C ARG A 180 -12.56 -6.16 -4.17
N GLN A 181 -11.50 -6.78 -3.64
CA GLN A 181 -11.54 -8.21 -3.33
C GLN A 181 -12.72 -8.44 -2.37
N ALA A 182 -13.67 -9.28 -2.77
CA ALA A 182 -14.73 -9.70 -1.88
C ALA A 182 -14.09 -10.41 -0.68
N ALA A 183 -14.47 -10.02 0.53
CA ALA A 183 -14.14 -10.76 1.74
C ALA A 183 -14.49 -12.24 1.50
N GLN A 184 -13.52 -13.14 1.68
CA GLN A 184 -13.81 -14.58 1.70
C GLN A 184 -14.94 -14.80 2.71
N PRO A 185 -16.00 -15.56 2.36
CA PRO A 185 -17.06 -15.87 3.32
C PRO A 185 -16.42 -16.47 4.57
N ALA A 186 -16.66 -15.84 5.71
CA ALA A 186 -16.35 -16.42 7.00
C ALA A 186 -16.90 -17.85 7.02
N ALA A 187 -16.04 -18.82 7.31
CA ALA A 187 -16.44 -20.21 7.49
C ALA A 187 -17.64 -20.24 8.45
N ALA A 188 -18.76 -20.78 7.96
CA ALA A 188 -19.98 -20.90 8.74
C ALA A 188 -19.69 -21.64 10.05
N PRO A 189 -20.28 -21.21 11.18
CA PRO A 189 -20.06 -21.85 12.47
C PRO A 189 -20.51 -23.32 12.42
N GLN A 190 -19.60 -24.22 12.85
CA GLN A 190 -19.86 -25.64 13.03
C GLN A 190 -21.09 -25.85 13.92
N GLN A 191 -22.19 -26.34 13.34
CA GLN A 191 -23.27 -26.95 14.10
C GLN A 191 -22.82 -28.34 14.56
N GLN A 192 -22.70 -28.49 15.88
CA GLN A 192 -22.63 -29.77 16.57
C GLN A 192 -23.87 -30.61 16.23
N ALA A 193 -23.66 -31.82 15.74
CA ALA A 193 -24.68 -32.87 15.74
C ALA A 193 -24.36 -33.86 16.88
N PRO A 194 -25.33 -34.18 17.77
CA PRO A 194 -25.13 -35.17 18.83
C PRO A 194 -25.21 -36.61 18.32
N ALA A 195 -24.51 -37.50 19.02
CA ALA A 195 -24.27 -38.90 18.68
C ALA A 195 -25.43 -39.86 19.05
N SER A 196 -25.62 -40.93 18.25
CA SER A 196 -26.29 -42.16 18.70
C SER A 196 -25.99 -43.40 17.82
N ARG A 197 -25.03 -44.21 18.32
CA ARG A 197 -24.85 -45.70 18.38
C ARG A 197 -24.97 -46.68 17.18
N PRO A 198 -24.27 -47.85 17.25
CA PRO A 198 -23.93 -48.75 16.13
C PRO A 198 -24.71 -50.08 16.09
N PRO A 199 -24.61 -50.87 14.99
CA PRO A 199 -24.10 -52.27 15.06
C PRO A 199 -23.39 -52.70 13.74
N ALA A 200 -22.69 -53.83 13.53
CA ALA A 200 -22.06 -54.92 14.30
C ALA A 200 -21.06 -55.63 13.32
N ARG A 201 -19.96 -56.20 13.85
CA ARG A 201 -19.14 -57.26 13.20
C ARG A 201 -19.74 -58.64 13.58
N PRO A 202 -19.44 -59.81 12.96
CA PRO A 202 -18.12 -60.31 12.47
C PRO A 202 -18.22 -61.06 11.09
N ALA A 203 -17.19 -61.59 10.41
CA ALA A 203 -16.28 -62.65 10.83
C ALA A 203 -15.08 -62.85 9.87
N THR A 204 -13.97 -63.32 10.43
CA THR A 204 -12.79 -63.92 9.76
C THR A 204 -12.97 -65.44 9.60
N PRO A 205 -12.25 -66.08 8.66
CA PRO A 205 -11.20 -67.02 9.08
C PRO A 205 -9.89 -66.96 8.25
N ALA A 206 -8.80 -67.42 8.89
CA ALA A 206 -7.41 -67.64 8.42
C ALA A 206 -7.29 -68.99 7.62
N PRO A 207 -6.11 -69.53 7.20
CA PRO A 207 -4.70 -69.19 7.48
C PRO A 207 -3.71 -69.29 6.27
N ALA A 208 -2.40 -69.09 6.55
CA ALA A 208 -1.25 -69.18 5.64
C ALA A 208 -0.78 -70.64 5.34
N PRO A 209 0.15 -70.82 4.37
CA PRO A 209 1.47 -71.36 4.74
C PRO A 209 2.67 -70.74 3.99
N ALA A 210 3.86 -70.95 4.58
CA ALA A 210 5.19 -70.57 4.08
C ALA A 210 5.75 -71.55 3.01
N ILE A 211 6.87 -71.18 2.36
CA ILE A 211 8.07 -72.01 2.11
C ILE A 211 9.14 -71.18 1.35
N ASN A 212 10.40 -71.45 1.69
CA ASN A 212 11.70 -70.99 1.17
C ASN A 212 11.89 -71.12 -0.35
N ASP A 213 12.83 -70.38 -0.95
CA ASP A 213 14.22 -70.86 -1.23
C ASP A 213 14.95 -69.95 -2.23
N GLU A 214 16.25 -69.82 -1.98
CA GLU A 214 17.35 -69.30 -2.82
C GLU A 214 17.64 -70.26 -4.02
N PRO A 215 18.74 -70.09 -4.79
CA PRO A 215 19.11 -69.10 -5.81
C PRO A 215 19.16 -69.77 -7.23
N PRO A 216 19.82 -69.24 -8.29
CA PRO A 216 21.25 -69.54 -8.47
C PRO A 216 22.12 -68.52 -9.28
N TYR A 217 23.44 -68.71 -9.12
CA TYR A 217 24.63 -68.21 -9.85
C TYR A 217 25.15 -66.78 -9.61
#